data_AF-A0A811KG37-F1
#
_entry.id   AF-A0A811KG37-F1
#
_cell.length_a   1.000
_cell.length_b   1.000
_cell.length_c   1.000
_cell.angle_alpha   90.00
_cell.angle_beta   90.00
_cell.angle_gamma   90.00
#
_symmetry.space_group_name_H-M   'P 1'
#
loop_
_entity.id
_entity.type
_entity.pdbx_description
1 polymer ?
#
loop_
_entity_poly.entity_id
_entity_poly.type
_entity_poly.pdbx_seq_one_letter_code
_entity_poly.pdbx_strand_id
1 'polypeptide(L)'
;MNGQQYAVPIRLDPPKLPMPNNAVEVAPELLPTHVFTHVTQQTTMTLNAVRLQREACFNQMRHDEQEYLDRTRLIAPLSRLPVPKEVILILEIHANELSYLISKQDVWGRMLWKLMYDIQTDTKCQIMLADQICDREKSEFNRITITGPVETVDCARDRLFEVLPIQIGMKLQGIKPELNINIREQVAEWIMAQIFNFPTISLHFVLNTKRDSDEKTMFSYVVFRAAPHDEDHLIQATKKFADLVLQDPTQAQFSEGFVIPKINREWYIGPSAQLIKSISKRFNVMISYPLVTTPGTEHNYIIHGDVGPIIQASKAFRAVSPVSLTFDIEEFELKSASLKTKKREVDYYDDKMNVVVSFRRSPYEGDFVRSDESLRHRITISTSYENKQMLYEARKKLLKGSRESSDRPKLMFGDQLKNILSAYARGNRQHYKSDANYN
;
A
#
# COMPACT_ATOMS: atom_id res chain seq x y z
N MET A 1 -31.18 52.85 68.96
CA MET A 1 -29.97 53.49 68.41
C MET A 1 -28.89 52.42 68.37
N ASN A 2 -28.87 51.59 67.33
CA ASN A 2 -28.06 51.73 66.11
C ASN A 2 -26.57 51.92 66.40
N GLY A 3 -25.81 50.83 66.26
CA GLY A 3 -24.35 50.79 66.30
C GLY A 3 -23.84 49.46 65.78
N GLN A 4 -23.54 49.43 64.49
CA GLN A 4 -23.19 48.28 63.65
C GLN A 4 -22.03 47.43 64.22
N GLN A 5 -22.24 46.11 64.30
CA GLN A 5 -21.15 45.15 64.24
C GLN A 5 -20.67 45.09 62.79
N TYR A 6 -19.48 45.63 62.53
CA TYR A 6 -18.79 45.47 61.25
C TYR A 6 -18.36 44.01 61.13
N ALA A 7 -19.06 43.25 60.29
CA ALA A 7 -18.54 42.00 59.77
C ALA A 7 -17.28 42.32 58.96
N VAL A 8 -16.13 41.83 59.39
CA VAL A 8 -14.91 41.81 58.58
C VAL A 8 -15.22 40.93 57.36
N PRO A 9 -15.12 41.43 56.12
CA PRO A 9 -15.26 40.57 54.96
C PRO A 9 -14.06 39.63 54.94
N ILE A 10 -14.31 38.33 55.12
CA ILE A 10 -13.37 37.29 54.72
C ILE A 10 -13.27 37.43 53.20
N ARG A 11 -12.22 38.11 52.72
CA ARG A 11 -11.76 37.95 51.35
C ARG A 11 -11.31 36.50 51.22
N LEU A 12 -12.20 35.65 50.71
CA LEU A 12 -11.74 34.47 50.00
C LEU A 12 -11.04 34.99 48.76
N ASP A 13 -9.71 34.96 48.77
CA ASP A 13 -8.95 35.14 47.54
C ASP A 13 -9.51 34.14 46.52
N PRO A 14 -9.78 34.57 45.27
CA PRO A 14 -10.18 33.63 44.24
C PRO A 14 -9.14 32.52 44.18
N PRO A 15 -9.53 31.24 43.98
CA PRO A 15 -8.56 30.18 43.83
C PRO A 15 -7.58 30.62 42.76
N LYS A 16 -6.30 30.74 43.13
CA LYS A 16 -5.23 30.96 42.18
C LYS A 16 -5.32 29.78 41.22
N LEU A 17 -5.86 30.02 40.02
CA LEU A 17 -5.67 29.12 38.91
C LEU A 17 -4.17 28.83 38.89
N PRO A 18 -3.74 27.56 38.79
CA PRO A 18 -2.34 27.28 38.61
C PRO A 18 -1.90 28.14 37.43
N MET A 19 -0.95 29.04 37.68
CA MET A 19 -0.34 29.80 36.59
C MET A 19 0.02 28.76 35.52
N PRO A 20 -0.19 29.06 34.23
CA PRO A 20 0.32 28.18 33.20
C PRO A 20 1.77 27.97 33.59
N ASN A 21 2.14 26.72 33.88
CA ASN A 21 3.53 26.39 34.03
C ASN A 21 4.19 27.08 32.85
N ASN A 22 5.28 27.80 33.11
CA ASN A 22 6.27 28.08 32.10
C ASN A 22 6.82 26.71 31.66
N ALA A 23 5.97 25.91 31.00
CA ALA A 23 6.35 24.97 30.00
C ALA A 23 7.09 25.88 29.04
N VAL A 24 8.40 25.82 29.15
CA VAL A 24 9.33 26.08 28.07
C VAL A 24 8.53 25.89 26.80
N GLU A 25 8.23 26.99 26.10
CA GLU A 25 7.92 26.93 24.69
C GLU A 25 9.18 26.31 24.09
N VAL A 26 9.23 24.98 24.13
CA VAL A 26 9.96 24.20 23.17
C VAL A 26 9.17 24.52 21.92
N ALA A 27 9.56 25.62 21.27
CA ALA A 27 9.34 25.80 19.85
C ALA A 27 9.52 24.41 19.27
N PRO A 28 8.53 23.85 18.54
CA PRO A 28 8.71 22.53 17.97
C PRO A 28 9.99 22.65 17.17
N GLU A 29 11.09 22.10 17.70
CA GLU A 29 12.33 22.00 16.98
C GLU A 29 11.88 21.28 15.72
N LEU A 30 11.95 22.01 14.62
CA LEU A 30 11.76 21.51 13.30
C LEU A 30 12.61 20.26 13.25
N LEU A 31 11.96 19.10 13.46
CA LEU A 31 12.60 17.82 13.30
C LEU A 31 13.30 17.92 11.96
N PRO A 32 14.62 17.64 11.90
CA PRO A 32 15.36 17.86 10.68
C PRO A 32 14.59 17.22 9.54
N THR A 33 14.23 18.03 8.54
CA THR A 33 13.46 17.65 7.35
C THR A 33 14.29 16.76 6.41
N HIS A 34 15.26 16.07 6.98
CA HIS A 34 16.31 15.31 6.36
C HIS A 34 16.55 14.09 7.22
N VAL A 35 16.15 12.94 6.68
CA VAL A 35 16.67 11.58 6.87
C VAL A 35 15.46 10.68 6.59
N PHE A 36 15.58 9.88 5.54
CA PHE A 36 14.75 8.71 5.38
C PHE A 36 14.73 7.95 6.70
N THR A 37 13.61 7.98 7.41
CA THR A 37 13.33 6.90 8.33
C THR A 37 13.06 5.69 7.43
N HIS A 38 14.11 4.90 7.21
CA HIS A 38 13.94 3.47 7.37
C HIS A 38 13.20 3.36 8.70
N VAL A 39 11.89 3.16 8.64
CA VAL A 39 11.08 3.12 9.85
C VAL A 39 11.43 1.77 10.45
N THR A 40 12.53 1.73 11.21
CA THR A 40 12.89 0.55 11.97
C THR A 40 11.70 0.19 12.84
N GLN A 41 11.60 -1.08 13.25
CA GLN A 41 10.60 -1.51 14.23
C GLN A 41 10.52 -0.51 15.40
N GLN A 42 11.67 0.01 15.87
CA GLN A 42 11.72 1.05 16.87
C GLN A 42 11.04 2.34 16.43
N THR A 43 11.32 2.90 15.26
CA THR A 43 10.65 4.13 14.80
C THR A 43 9.14 3.93 14.58
N THR A 44 8.70 2.79 14.05
CA THR A 44 7.27 2.50 13.86
C THR A 44 6.60 2.34 15.21
N MET A 45 7.22 1.60 16.13
CA MET A 45 6.75 1.43 17.50
C MET A 45 6.78 2.75 18.25
N THR A 46 7.77 3.63 18.04
CA THR A 46 7.84 4.95 18.67
C THR A 46 6.78 5.88 18.10
N LEU A 47 6.57 5.93 16.79
CA LEU A 47 5.51 6.73 16.19
C LEU A 47 4.12 6.24 16.62
N ASN A 48 3.92 4.92 16.66
CA ASN A 48 2.68 4.33 17.17
C ASN A 48 2.54 4.54 18.67
N ALA A 49 3.61 4.43 19.46
CA ALA A 49 3.59 4.68 20.90
C ALA A 49 3.32 6.15 21.19
N VAL A 50 3.94 7.08 20.46
CA VAL A 50 3.66 8.52 20.54
C VAL A 50 2.22 8.80 20.13
N ARG A 51 1.70 8.14 19.09
CA ARG A 51 0.30 8.26 18.68
C ARG A 51 -0.66 7.74 19.75
N LEU A 52 -0.42 6.54 20.28
CA LEU A 52 -1.21 5.93 21.35
C LEU A 52 -1.11 6.73 22.66
N GLN A 53 0.06 7.27 22.98
CA GLN A 53 0.27 8.13 24.14
C GLN A 53 -0.47 9.47 23.97
N ARG A 54 -0.44 10.06 22.77
CA ARG A 54 -1.24 11.25 22.45
C ARG A 54 -2.74 10.96 22.56
N GLU A 55 -3.19 9.82 22.06
CA GLU A 55 -4.58 9.37 22.15
C GLU A 55 -5.00 9.16 23.61
N ALA A 56 -4.20 8.42 24.39
CA ALA A 56 -4.45 8.19 25.81
C ALA A 56 -4.43 9.50 26.64
N CYS A 57 -3.47 10.39 26.38
CA CYS A 57 -3.39 11.69 27.03
C CYS A 57 -4.60 12.57 26.66
N PHE A 58 -4.99 12.57 25.39
CA PHE A 58 -6.18 13.28 24.92
C PHE A 58 -7.46 12.72 25.56
N ASN A 59 -7.60 11.40 25.66
CA ASN A 59 -8.74 10.74 26.30
C ASN A 59 -8.78 11.03 27.81
N GLN A 60 -7.63 11.06 28.48
CA GLN A 60 -7.55 11.43 29.89
C GLN A 60 -7.94 12.90 30.10
N MET A 61 -7.38 13.83 29.30
CA MET A 61 -7.77 15.24 29.36
C MET A 61 -9.28 15.42 29.18
N ARG A 62 -9.85 14.76 28.18
CA ARG A 62 -11.29 14.72 27.93
C ARG A 62 -12.07 14.22 29.14
N HIS A 63 -11.61 13.15 29.78
CA HIS A 63 -12.27 12.55 30.94
C HIS A 63 -12.25 13.50 32.15
N ASP A 64 -11.09 14.07 32.47
CA ASP A 64 -10.90 15.01 33.57
C ASP A 64 -11.73 16.28 33.36
N GLU A 65 -11.76 16.80 32.13
CA GLU A 65 -12.56 17.95 31.76
C GLU A 65 -14.07 17.66 31.86
N GLN A 66 -14.53 16.46 31.46
CA GLN A 66 -15.93 16.07 31.63
C GLN A 66 -16.31 15.96 33.11
N GLU A 67 -15.46 15.34 33.94
CA GLU A 67 -15.68 15.25 35.37
C GLU A 67 -15.76 16.64 36.02
N TYR A 68 -14.91 17.57 35.58
CA TYR A 68 -14.96 18.97 36.01
C TYR A 68 -16.27 19.66 35.59
N LEU A 69 -16.74 19.45 34.36
CA LEU A 69 -17.98 20.03 33.86
C LEU A 69 -19.22 19.45 34.57
N ASP A 70 -19.24 18.15 34.82
CA ASP A 70 -20.31 17.48 35.57
C ASP A 70 -20.41 18.04 37.01
N ARG A 71 -19.26 18.38 37.61
CA ARG A 71 -19.18 19.01 38.94
C ARG A 71 -19.57 20.49 38.94
N THR A 72 -19.17 21.24 37.92
CA THR A 72 -19.35 22.71 37.88
C THR A 72 -20.63 23.15 37.16
N ARG A 73 -21.31 22.24 36.44
CA ARG A 73 -22.49 22.51 35.58
C ARG A 73 -22.26 23.61 34.54
N LEU A 74 -21.01 23.97 34.28
CA LEU A 74 -20.63 24.88 33.22
C LEU A 74 -20.55 24.09 31.91
N ILE A 75 -20.94 24.71 30.80
CA ILE A 75 -20.76 24.16 29.46
C ILE A 75 -19.55 24.87 28.86
N ALA A 76 -18.35 24.33 29.06
CA ALA A 76 -17.17 24.75 28.31
C ALA A 76 -16.96 23.78 27.13
N PRO A 77 -16.61 24.28 25.93
CA PRO A 77 -16.23 23.43 24.81
C PRO A 77 -14.87 22.79 25.12
N LEU A 78 -14.79 21.46 25.05
CA LEU A 78 -13.52 20.75 25.14
C LEU A 78 -12.81 20.87 23.80
N SER A 79 -11.51 21.13 23.82
CA SER A 79 -10.73 21.27 22.58
C SER A 79 -10.61 19.90 21.91
N ARG A 80 -11.36 19.65 20.83
CA ARG A 80 -11.17 18.46 20.00
C ARG A 80 -9.94 18.64 19.12
N LEU A 81 -9.16 17.57 18.92
CA LEU A 81 -8.13 17.57 17.87
C LEU A 81 -8.80 17.88 16.51
N PRO A 82 -8.22 18.76 15.67
CA PRO A 82 -8.76 18.98 14.33
C PRO A 82 -8.67 17.69 13.52
N VAL A 83 -9.72 17.38 12.75
CA VAL A 83 -9.71 16.24 11.83
C VAL A 83 -8.76 16.56 10.66
N PRO A 84 -7.77 15.71 10.36
CA PRO A 84 -6.91 15.94 9.21
C PRO A 84 -7.73 15.87 7.93
N LYS A 85 -7.51 16.83 7.03
CA LYS A 85 -8.15 16.84 5.70
C LYS A 85 -7.46 15.91 4.68
N GLU A 86 -6.30 15.40 5.06
CA GLU A 86 -5.49 14.50 4.25
C GLU A 86 -6.19 13.14 4.09
N VAL A 87 -5.90 12.49 2.97
CA VAL A 87 -6.31 11.13 2.68
C VAL A 87 -5.11 10.21 2.79
N ILE A 88 -5.38 8.94 3.09
CA ILE A 88 -4.39 7.88 3.17
C ILE A 88 -4.73 6.88 2.05
N LEU A 89 -3.92 6.87 1.00
CA LEU A 89 -3.99 5.89 -0.07
C LEU A 89 -3.11 4.70 0.28
N ILE A 90 -3.69 3.51 0.26
CA ILE A 90 -3.03 2.26 0.58
C ILE A 90 -3.09 1.37 -0.66
N LEU A 91 -1.93 0.89 -1.07
CA LEU A 91 -1.77 0.09 -2.27
C LEU A 91 -0.74 -1.02 -2.05
N GLU A 92 -0.81 -2.03 -2.91
CA GLU A 92 0.13 -3.15 -2.91
C GLU A 92 1.14 -2.99 -4.05
N ILE A 93 2.41 -3.25 -3.78
CA ILE A 93 3.44 -3.46 -4.80
C ILE A 93 4.01 -4.87 -4.67
N HIS A 94 4.68 -5.38 -5.69
CA HIS A 94 5.26 -6.72 -5.59
C HIS A 94 6.58 -6.70 -4.80
N ALA A 95 6.90 -7.79 -4.11
CA ALA A 95 8.11 -7.85 -3.26
C ALA A 95 9.40 -7.49 -4.03
N ASN A 96 9.51 -7.88 -5.30
CA ASN A 96 10.66 -7.55 -6.14
C ASN A 96 10.79 -6.03 -6.39
N GLU A 97 9.65 -5.35 -6.55
CA GLU A 97 9.58 -3.89 -6.73
C GLU A 97 9.91 -3.16 -5.43
N LEU A 98 9.49 -3.73 -4.30
CA LEU A 98 9.78 -3.19 -2.98
C LEU A 98 11.28 -3.30 -2.67
N SER A 99 11.88 -4.46 -2.95
CA SER A 99 13.33 -4.65 -2.86
C SER A 99 14.10 -3.68 -3.77
N TYR A 100 13.54 -3.37 -4.95
CA TYR A 100 14.11 -2.35 -5.81
C TYR A 100 14.03 -0.97 -5.17
N LEU A 101 12.87 -0.52 -4.67
CA LEU A 101 12.71 0.79 -4.03
C LEU A 101 13.63 1.02 -2.82
N ILE A 102 13.93 -0.05 -2.07
CA ILE A 102 14.81 0.01 -0.88
C ILE A 102 16.29 0.02 -1.29
N SER A 103 16.62 -0.32 -2.53
CA SER A 103 18.00 -0.29 -3.00
C SER A 103 18.54 1.16 -3.06
N LYS A 104 19.85 1.34 -2.78
CA LYS A 104 20.46 2.68 -2.70
C LYS A 104 20.42 3.43 -4.03
N GLN A 105 20.50 2.69 -5.13
CA GLN A 105 20.56 3.21 -6.49
C GLN A 105 19.72 2.31 -7.38
N ASP A 106 19.04 2.93 -8.33
CA ASP A 106 18.38 2.15 -9.38
C ASP A 106 19.38 1.60 -10.40
N VAL A 107 18.80 0.80 -11.30
CA VAL A 107 19.43 0.24 -12.49
C VAL A 107 20.13 1.30 -13.36
N TRP A 108 19.72 2.57 -13.31
CA TRP A 108 20.24 3.66 -14.12
C TRP A 108 21.14 4.62 -13.32
N GLY A 109 21.59 4.20 -12.12
CA GLY A 109 22.47 4.98 -11.26
C GLY A 109 21.81 6.17 -10.56
N ARG A 110 20.49 6.34 -10.68
CA ARG A 110 19.75 7.36 -9.93
C ARG A 110 19.62 6.90 -8.48
N MET A 111 19.76 7.84 -7.56
CA MET A 111 19.54 7.60 -6.15
C MET A 111 18.04 7.47 -5.89
N LEU A 112 17.54 6.25 -5.66
CA LEU A 112 16.11 5.99 -5.46
C LEU A 112 15.54 6.73 -4.25
N TRP A 113 16.33 6.89 -3.19
CA TRP A 113 15.95 7.71 -2.04
C TRP A 113 15.72 9.18 -2.45
N LYS A 114 16.56 9.73 -3.34
CA LYS A 114 16.40 11.11 -3.82
C LYS A 114 15.13 11.24 -4.65
N LEU A 115 14.89 10.29 -5.56
CA LEU A 115 13.68 10.26 -6.36
C LEU A 115 12.42 10.20 -5.48
N MET A 116 12.39 9.32 -4.47
CA MET A 116 11.27 9.24 -3.53
C MET A 116 11.10 10.55 -2.76
N TYR A 117 12.19 11.18 -2.31
CA TYR A 117 12.16 12.48 -1.66
C TYR A 117 11.60 13.58 -2.58
N ASP A 118 12.03 13.61 -3.84
CA ASP A 118 11.55 14.57 -4.84
C ASP A 118 10.04 14.39 -5.07
N ILE A 119 9.56 13.14 -5.20
CA ILE A 119 8.12 12.85 -5.31
C ILE A 119 7.37 13.38 -4.08
N GLN A 120 7.85 13.08 -2.87
CA GLN A 120 7.21 13.50 -1.62
C GLN A 120 7.15 15.03 -1.48
N THR A 121 8.24 15.71 -1.83
CA THR A 121 8.36 17.17 -1.73
C THR A 121 7.46 17.86 -2.75
N ASP A 122 7.49 17.42 -4.01
CA ASP A 122 6.72 18.01 -5.10
C ASP A 122 5.21 17.82 -4.91
N THR A 123 4.81 16.67 -4.39
CA THR A 123 3.39 16.31 -4.22
C THR A 123 2.84 16.67 -2.84
N LYS A 124 3.71 17.11 -1.91
CA LYS A 124 3.38 17.32 -0.49
C LYS A 124 2.75 16.07 0.14
N CYS A 125 3.23 14.90 -0.25
CA CYS A 125 2.78 13.62 0.26
C CYS A 125 3.87 12.94 1.07
N GLN A 126 3.46 12.14 2.05
CA GLN A 126 4.32 11.22 2.75
C GLN A 126 4.16 9.82 2.16
N ILE A 127 5.25 9.22 1.68
CA ILE A 127 5.28 7.84 1.20
C ILE A 127 5.92 6.97 2.28
N MET A 128 5.23 5.91 2.69
CA MET A 128 5.68 4.95 3.68
C MET A 128 5.64 3.55 3.07
N LEU A 129 6.76 2.84 3.16
CA LEU A 129 6.88 1.44 2.77
C LEU A 129 6.68 0.56 4.02
N ALA A 130 6.02 -0.58 3.86
CA ALA A 130 5.85 -1.52 4.97
C ALA A 130 7.21 -2.04 5.49
N ASP A 131 7.33 -2.14 6.81
CA ASP A 131 8.48 -2.77 7.46
C ASP A 131 8.39 -4.30 7.29
N GLN A 132 9.38 -4.88 6.60
CA GLN A 132 9.47 -6.33 6.38
C GLN A 132 10.03 -7.11 7.59
N ILE A 133 10.44 -6.41 8.65
CA ILE A 133 11.13 -7.00 9.81
C ILE A 133 10.16 -7.30 10.98
N CYS A 134 8.99 -6.65 11.02
CA CYS A 134 7.99 -6.90 12.06
C CYS A 134 7.20 -8.19 11.78
N ASP A 135 7.21 -9.12 12.75
CA ASP A 135 6.48 -10.40 12.82
C ASP A 135 5.88 -10.88 11.49
N ARG A 136 6.48 -11.94 10.94
CA ARG A 136 6.01 -12.63 9.73
C ARG A 136 4.52 -12.94 9.75
N GLU A 137 3.85 -12.96 10.90
CA GLU A 137 2.40 -13.14 11.06
C GLU A 137 1.54 -11.95 10.58
N LYS A 138 2.08 -10.74 10.42
CA LYS A 138 1.34 -9.59 9.92
C LYS A 138 1.44 -9.48 8.40
N SER A 139 0.29 -9.63 7.75
CA SER A 139 0.04 -9.86 6.34
C SER A 139 0.27 -8.65 5.40
N GLU A 140 1.22 -7.76 5.68
CA GLU A 140 1.30 -6.44 5.03
C GLU A 140 2.69 -6.07 4.48
N PHE A 141 3.59 -7.04 4.30
CA PHE A 141 4.99 -6.81 3.92
C PHE A 141 5.21 -6.11 2.56
N ASN A 142 4.17 -6.00 1.73
CA ASN A 142 4.24 -5.43 0.39
C ASN A 142 3.29 -4.23 0.19
N ARG A 143 2.89 -3.61 1.31
CA ARG A 143 2.01 -2.45 1.35
C ARG A 143 2.81 -1.15 1.24
N ILE A 144 2.29 -0.22 0.45
CA ILE A 144 2.69 1.20 0.45
C ILE A 144 1.54 2.03 0.95
N THR A 145 1.87 3.01 1.77
CA THR A 145 0.94 4.03 2.23
C THR A 145 1.40 5.40 1.74
N ILE A 146 0.50 6.13 1.07
CA ILE A 146 0.73 7.50 0.62
C ILE A 146 -0.29 8.40 1.33
N THR A 147 0.20 9.28 2.21
CA THR A 147 -0.63 10.21 2.97
C THR A 147 -0.44 11.62 2.43
N GLY A 148 -1.52 12.37 2.21
CA GLY A 148 -1.43 13.76 1.81
C GLY A 148 -2.74 14.33 1.27
N PRO A 149 -2.70 15.48 0.58
CA PRO A 149 -3.86 16.09 -0.05
C PRO A 149 -4.50 15.18 -1.10
N VAL A 150 -5.84 15.20 -1.20
CA VAL A 150 -6.57 14.34 -2.16
C VAL A 150 -6.25 14.69 -3.61
N GLU A 151 -5.88 15.94 -3.87
CA GLU A 151 -5.55 16.47 -5.18
C GLU A 151 -4.21 15.95 -5.72
N THR A 152 -3.29 15.59 -4.83
CA THR A 152 -1.90 15.24 -5.20
C THR A 152 -1.52 13.80 -4.90
N VAL A 153 -2.27 13.10 -4.03
CA VAL A 153 -1.99 11.70 -3.66
C VAL A 153 -1.93 10.76 -4.87
N ASP A 154 -2.79 11.00 -5.87
CA ASP A 154 -2.85 10.21 -7.10
C ASP A 154 -1.65 10.47 -8.01
N CYS A 155 -1.19 11.73 -8.06
CA CYS A 155 0.01 12.13 -8.78
C CYS A 155 1.28 11.52 -8.15
N ALA A 156 1.36 11.51 -6.81
CA ALA A 156 2.46 10.84 -6.09
C ALA A 156 2.51 9.34 -6.42
N ARG A 157 1.34 8.69 -6.47
CA ARG A 157 1.19 7.29 -6.87
C ARG A 157 1.68 7.06 -8.31
N ASP A 158 1.27 7.90 -9.27
CA ASP A 158 1.68 7.73 -10.67
C ASP A 158 3.19 7.83 -10.83
N ARG A 159 3.81 8.88 -10.28
CA ARG A 159 5.27 9.06 -10.33
C ARG A 159 6.03 7.93 -9.65
N LEU A 160 5.50 7.37 -8.58
CA LEU A 160 6.09 6.20 -7.93
C LEU A 160 6.02 4.97 -8.83
N PHE A 161 4.93 4.75 -9.55
CA PHE A 161 4.76 3.58 -10.41
C PHE A 161 5.55 3.69 -11.71
N GLU A 162 5.82 4.91 -12.20
CA GLU A 162 6.70 5.16 -13.35
C GLU A 162 8.13 4.66 -13.16
N VAL A 163 8.57 4.51 -11.90
CA VAL A 163 9.95 4.09 -11.59
C VAL A 163 10.06 2.63 -11.17
N LEU A 164 8.94 1.93 -10.98
CA LEU A 164 8.95 0.51 -10.66
C LEU A 164 9.34 -0.30 -11.91
N PRO A 165 10.38 -1.15 -11.84
CA PRO A 165 10.87 -1.84 -13.01
C PRO A 165 9.95 -3.01 -13.39
N ILE A 166 9.87 -3.27 -14.69
CA ILE A 166 9.40 -4.57 -15.21
C ILE A 166 10.55 -5.56 -15.06
N GLN A 167 10.28 -6.76 -14.55
CA GLN A 167 11.31 -7.78 -14.30
C GLN A 167 10.97 -9.11 -14.99
N ILE A 168 11.88 -9.61 -15.83
CA ILE A 168 11.72 -10.91 -16.49
C ILE A 168 12.94 -11.77 -16.19
N GLY A 169 12.74 -12.99 -15.68
CA GLY A 169 13.78 -13.99 -15.51
C GLY A 169 13.86 -14.93 -16.73
N MET A 170 15.06 -15.27 -17.16
CA MET A 170 15.32 -16.34 -18.13
C MET A 170 16.17 -17.41 -17.46
N LYS A 171 15.75 -18.67 -17.60
CA LYS A 171 16.53 -19.81 -17.09
C LYS A 171 17.76 -20.03 -17.97
N LEU A 172 18.92 -20.20 -17.34
CA LEU A 172 20.18 -20.45 -18.02
C LEU A 172 20.43 -21.96 -18.20
N GLN A 173 19.48 -22.66 -18.84
CA GLN A 173 19.60 -24.08 -19.17
C GLN A 173 19.85 -24.24 -20.68
N GLY A 174 20.79 -25.10 -21.07
CA GLY A 174 21.14 -25.28 -22.49
C GLY A 174 22.02 -24.17 -23.06
N ILE A 175 22.84 -23.55 -22.20
CA ILE A 175 23.85 -22.56 -22.61
C ILE A 175 24.87 -23.21 -23.56
N LYS A 176 25.40 -22.43 -24.52
CA LYS A 176 26.51 -22.87 -25.37
C LYS A 176 27.72 -23.28 -24.50
N PRO A 177 28.39 -24.42 -24.77
CA PRO A 177 29.42 -24.95 -23.88
C PRO A 177 30.56 -23.96 -23.59
N GLU A 178 30.94 -23.15 -24.60
CA GLU A 178 31.96 -22.11 -24.46
C GLU A 178 31.62 -20.99 -23.45
N LEU A 179 30.34 -20.82 -23.06
CA LEU A 179 29.88 -19.70 -22.23
C LEU A 179 29.63 -20.06 -20.76
N ASN A 180 29.59 -21.35 -20.41
CA ASN A 180 28.96 -21.83 -19.17
C ASN A 180 29.58 -21.28 -17.86
N ILE A 181 30.88 -21.01 -17.83
CA ILE A 181 31.59 -20.53 -16.63
C ILE A 181 31.77 -19.00 -16.64
N ASN A 182 31.86 -18.38 -17.83
CA ASN A 182 32.25 -16.97 -18.00
C ASN A 182 31.12 -16.09 -18.56
N ILE A 183 29.87 -16.53 -18.54
CA ILE A 183 28.74 -15.83 -19.18
C ILE A 183 28.65 -14.34 -18.80
N ARG A 184 28.94 -13.99 -17.55
CA ARG A 184 28.92 -12.59 -17.09
C ARG A 184 30.02 -11.75 -17.73
N GLU A 185 31.23 -12.29 -17.82
CA GLU A 185 32.38 -11.62 -18.44
C GLU A 185 32.17 -11.49 -19.94
N GLN A 186 31.70 -12.55 -20.59
CA GLN A 186 31.41 -12.53 -22.02
C GLN A 186 30.31 -11.50 -22.37
N VAL A 187 29.29 -11.39 -21.53
CA VAL A 187 28.23 -10.39 -21.71
C VAL A 187 28.79 -8.97 -21.57
N ALA A 188 29.72 -8.74 -20.64
CA ALA A 188 30.39 -7.44 -20.54
C ALA A 188 31.19 -7.12 -21.80
N GLU A 189 31.90 -8.09 -22.37
CA GLU A 189 32.60 -7.93 -23.66
C GLU A 189 31.63 -7.64 -24.81
N TRP A 190 30.49 -8.34 -24.88
CA TRP A 190 29.47 -8.09 -25.91
C TRP A 190 28.84 -6.70 -25.80
N ILE A 191 28.67 -6.18 -24.58
CA ILE A 191 28.21 -4.81 -24.35
C ILE A 191 29.27 -3.82 -24.85
N MET A 192 30.54 -4.02 -24.49
CA MET A 192 31.65 -3.17 -24.93
C MET A 192 31.83 -3.18 -26.45
N ALA A 193 31.66 -4.36 -27.06
CA ALA A 193 31.73 -4.55 -28.51
C ALA A 193 30.44 -4.15 -29.26
N GLN A 194 29.42 -3.63 -28.56
CA GLN A 194 28.11 -3.25 -29.13
C GLN A 194 27.32 -4.40 -29.78
N ILE A 195 27.72 -5.65 -29.52
CA ILE A 195 26.99 -6.85 -29.93
C ILE A 195 25.68 -6.95 -29.16
N PHE A 196 25.67 -6.61 -27.87
CA PHE A 196 24.47 -6.51 -27.03
C PHE A 196 24.25 -5.05 -26.61
N ASN A 197 23.55 -4.28 -27.44
CA ASN A 197 23.32 -2.85 -27.23
C ASN A 197 21.89 -2.55 -26.74
N PHE A 198 21.70 -2.65 -25.42
CA PHE A 198 20.45 -2.29 -24.73
C PHE A 198 20.76 -1.49 -23.46
N PRO A 199 21.15 -0.21 -23.58
CA PRO A 199 21.69 0.57 -22.46
C PRO A 199 20.65 0.87 -21.37
N THR A 200 19.35 0.75 -21.67
CA THR A 200 18.26 0.95 -20.72
C THR A 200 17.87 -0.30 -19.93
N ILE A 201 18.48 -1.46 -20.24
CA ILE A 201 18.16 -2.76 -19.65
C ILE A 201 19.28 -3.22 -18.71
N SER A 202 18.96 -3.55 -17.45
CA SER A 202 19.93 -4.23 -16.58
C SER A 202 19.82 -5.74 -16.65
N LEU A 203 20.97 -6.38 -16.44
CA LEU A 203 21.11 -7.82 -16.31
C LEU A 203 21.61 -8.15 -14.90
N HIS A 204 20.89 -9.00 -14.20
CA HIS A 204 21.28 -9.52 -12.89
C HIS A 204 21.39 -11.05 -12.96
N PHE A 205 22.59 -11.57 -12.80
CA PHE A 205 22.85 -13.01 -12.80
C PHE A 205 22.64 -13.58 -11.39
N VAL A 206 21.86 -14.65 -11.28
CA VAL A 206 21.47 -15.28 -10.01
C VAL A 206 22.15 -16.64 -9.88
N LEU A 207 22.98 -16.78 -8.84
CA LEU A 207 23.74 -18.01 -8.57
C LEU A 207 22.85 -19.15 -8.07
N ASN A 208 23.26 -20.38 -8.37
CA ASN A 208 22.63 -21.58 -7.83
C ASN A 208 23.07 -21.87 -6.40
N THR A 209 22.28 -21.47 -5.40
CA THR A 209 22.64 -21.70 -3.99
C THR A 209 22.28 -23.10 -3.47
N LYS A 210 21.58 -23.92 -4.27
CA LYS A 210 20.98 -25.20 -3.83
C LYS A 210 21.59 -26.47 -4.42
N ARG A 211 22.68 -26.39 -5.19
CA ARG A 211 23.36 -27.56 -5.78
C ARG A 211 24.70 -27.88 -5.13
N ASP A 212 25.20 -29.08 -5.37
CA ASP A 212 26.48 -29.59 -4.85
C ASP A 212 27.67 -28.69 -5.19
N SER A 213 28.77 -28.85 -4.46
CA SER A 213 29.91 -27.92 -4.35
C SER A 213 30.46 -27.37 -5.67
N ASP A 214 30.42 -28.16 -6.75
CA ASP A 214 31.03 -27.80 -8.04
C ASP A 214 30.09 -26.98 -8.95
N GLU A 215 28.78 -26.98 -8.68
CA GLU A 215 27.77 -26.20 -9.45
C GLU A 215 27.32 -24.92 -8.72
N LYS A 216 27.82 -24.66 -7.51
CA LYS A 216 27.50 -23.45 -6.73
C LYS A 216 28.00 -22.16 -7.38
N THR A 217 28.98 -22.25 -8.26
CA THR A 217 29.55 -21.13 -9.01
C THR A 217 28.78 -20.82 -10.30
N MET A 218 27.86 -21.70 -10.72
CA MET A 218 27.08 -21.51 -11.95
C MET A 218 25.83 -20.66 -11.70
N PHE A 219 25.52 -19.81 -12.67
CA PHE A 219 24.30 -19.01 -12.66
C PHE A 219 23.11 -19.84 -13.13
N SER A 220 22.02 -19.85 -12.35
CA SER A 220 20.77 -20.55 -12.70
C SER A 220 19.84 -19.72 -13.58
N TYR A 221 19.86 -18.40 -13.37
CA TYR A 221 18.97 -17.46 -14.03
C TYR A 221 19.71 -16.16 -14.35
N VAL A 222 19.26 -15.49 -15.40
CA VAL A 222 19.50 -14.07 -15.63
C VAL A 222 18.17 -13.33 -15.51
N VAL A 223 18.20 -12.20 -14.81
CA VAL A 223 17.03 -11.35 -14.60
C VAL A 223 17.25 -10.04 -15.35
N PHE A 224 16.37 -9.78 -16.30
CA PHE A 224 16.30 -8.55 -17.08
C PHE A 224 15.39 -7.55 -16.35
N ARG A 225 15.82 -6.30 -16.22
CA ARG A 225 14.97 -5.22 -15.70
C ARG A 225 14.97 -4.03 -16.65
N ALA A 226 13.80 -3.42 -16.80
CA ALA A 226 13.59 -2.24 -17.63
C ALA A 226 12.60 -1.29 -16.95
N ALA A 227 12.61 -0.03 -17.36
CA ALA A 227 11.57 0.91 -16.98
C ALA A 227 10.24 0.53 -17.68
N PRO A 228 9.08 0.91 -17.14
CA PRO A 228 7.80 0.62 -17.78
C PRO A 228 7.67 1.09 -19.23
N HIS A 229 8.35 2.19 -19.60
CA HIS A 229 8.34 2.74 -20.96
C HIS A 229 9.31 2.05 -21.92
N ASP A 230 10.18 1.16 -21.44
CA ASP A 230 11.17 0.40 -22.22
C ASP A 230 10.71 -1.06 -22.49
N GLU A 231 9.40 -1.33 -22.45
CA GLU A 231 8.84 -2.67 -22.63
C GLU A 231 9.29 -3.34 -23.95
N ASP A 232 9.28 -2.61 -25.06
CA ASP A 232 9.69 -3.14 -26.35
C ASP A 232 11.19 -3.46 -26.38
N HIS A 233 12.01 -2.62 -25.76
CA HIS A 233 13.46 -2.87 -25.61
C HIS A 233 13.72 -4.11 -24.76
N LEU A 234 12.95 -4.32 -23.69
CA LEU A 234 13.04 -5.52 -22.85
C LEU A 234 12.74 -6.80 -23.65
N ILE A 235 11.67 -6.79 -24.46
CA ILE A 235 11.31 -7.92 -25.33
C ILE A 235 12.42 -8.21 -26.34
N GLN A 236 12.99 -7.18 -26.97
CA GLN A 236 14.08 -7.36 -27.94
C GLN A 236 15.37 -7.85 -27.26
N ALA A 237 15.70 -7.32 -26.08
CA ALA A 237 16.88 -7.68 -25.31
C ALA A 237 16.86 -9.15 -24.89
N THR A 238 15.73 -9.63 -24.37
CA THR A 238 15.57 -11.05 -23.98
C THR A 238 15.73 -12.00 -25.15
N LYS A 239 15.16 -11.69 -26.33
CA LYS A 239 15.31 -12.48 -27.55
C LYS A 239 16.76 -12.53 -28.01
N LYS A 240 17.40 -11.35 -28.16
CA LYS A 240 18.80 -11.26 -28.57
C LYS A 240 19.73 -12.01 -27.60
N PHE A 241 19.46 -11.91 -26.29
CA PHE A 241 20.25 -12.62 -25.29
C PHE A 241 20.10 -14.13 -25.42
N ALA A 242 18.88 -14.64 -25.63
CA ALA A 242 18.63 -16.06 -25.87
C ALA A 242 19.39 -16.56 -27.12
N ASP A 243 19.38 -15.80 -28.21
CA ASP A 243 20.10 -16.14 -29.45
C ASP A 243 21.63 -16.23 -29.24
N LEU A 244 22.17 -15.33 -28.43
CA LEU A 244 23.60 -15.28 -28.14
C LEU A 244 24.02 -16.41 -27.20
N VAL A 245 23.21 -16.74 -26.19
CA VAL A 245 23.62 -17.59 -25.06
C VAL A 245 23.21 -19.05 -25.22
N LEU A 246 22.03 -19.33 -25.77
CA LEU A 246 21.48 -20.69 -25.82
C LEU A 246 21.90 -21.42 -27.09
N GLN A 247 22.09 -22.74 -27.00
CA GLN A 247 22.34 -23.59 -28.17
C GLN A 247 21.13 -23.60 -29.12
N ASP A 248 19.93 -23.69 -28.54
CA ASP A 248 18.66 -23.55 -29.23
C ASP A 248 17.84 -22.42 -28.57
N PRO A 249 17.72 -21.25 -29.22
CA PRO A 249 16.99 -20.11 -28.67
C PRO A 249 15.50 -20.38 -28.47
N THR A 250 14.92 -21.34 -29.19
CA THR A 250 13.49 -21.68 -29.07
C THR A 250 13.17 -22.39 -27.76
N GLN A 251 14.17 -22.92 -27.06
CA GLN A 251 14.04 -23.54 -25.75
C GLN A 251 14.14 -22.53 -24.59
N ALA A 252 14.21 -21.22 -24.90
CA ALA A 252 14.28 -20.18 -23.87
C ALA A 252 13.05 -20.23 -22.96
N GLN A 253 13.29 -20.37 -21.66
CA GLN A 253 12.24 -20.39 -20.65
C GLN A 253 12.25 -19.07 -19.89
N PHE A 254 11.20 -18.27 -20.10
CA PHE A 254 11.00 -17.00 -19.41
C PHE A 254 9.96 -17.14 -18.29
N SER A 255 10.16 -16.36 -17.22
CA SER A 255 9.21 -16.30 -16.12
C SER A 255 9.32 -15.01 -15.31
N GLU A 256 8.21 -14.62 -14.70
CA GLU A 256 8.16 -13.58 -13.68
C GLU A 256 7.53 -14.12 -12.40
N GLY A 257 8.14 -13.81 -11.25
CA GLY A 257 7.71 -14.29 -9.94
C GLY A 257 7.07 -13.18 -9.10
N PHE A 258 5.95 -13.50 -8.47
CA PHE A 258 5.20 -12.63 -7.57
C PHE A 258 5.11 -13.28 -6.19
N VAL A 259 5.33 -12.47 -5.16
CA VAL A 259 5.14 -12.87 -3.77
C VAL A 259 3.92 -12.12 -3.26
N ILE A 260 2.87 -12.86 -2.92
CA ILE A 260 1.55 -12.31 -2.58
C ILE A 260 1.21 -12.66 -1.12
N PRO A 261 0.77 -11.70 -0.30
CA PRO A 261 0.31 -11.97 1.05
C PRO A 261 -0.86 -12.96 1.04
N LYS A 262 -0.83 -13.90 1.98
CA LYS A 262 -1.87 -14.94 2.11
C LYS A 262 -3.28 -14.35 2.26
N ILE A 263 -3.40 -13.20 2.94
CA ILE A 263 -4.69 -12.49 3.13
C ILE A 263 -5.28 -11.98 1.81
N ASN A 264 -4.44 -11.70 0.80
CA ASN A 264 -4.86 -11.16 -0.49
C ASN A 264 -5.04 -12.25 -1.56
N ARG A 265 -4.77 -13.52 -1.24
CA ARG A 265 -4.90 -14.65 -2.18
C ARG A 265 -6.23 -14.66 -2.95
N GLU A 266 -7.35 -14.40 -2.25
CA GLU A 266 -8.68 -14.41 -2.86
C GLU A 266 -8.84 -13.37 -3.96
N TRP A 267 -8.17 -12.22 -3.85
CA TRP A 267 -8.18 -11.18 -4.88
C TRP A 267 -7.58 -11.71 -6.18
N TYR A 268 -6.43 -12.36 -6.13
CA TYR A 268 -5.68 -12.81 -7.31
C TYR A 268 -6.22 -14.10 -7.94
N ILE A 269 -6.66 -15.06 -7.12
CA ILE A 269 -7.21 -16.32 -7.61
C ILE A 269 -8.66 -16.14 -8.09
N GLY A 270 -9.44 -15.34 -7.37
CA GLY A 270 -10.88 -15.19 -7.57
C GLY A 270 -11.67 -16.45 -7.13
N PRO A 271 -13.01 -16.36 -7.13
CA PRO A 271 -13.87 -17.48 -6.79
C PRO A 271 -13.62 -18.67 -7.73
N SER A 272 -13.46 -19.88 -7.18
CA SER A 272 -13.19 -21.12 -7.93
C SER A 272 -12.00 -21.03 -8.92
N ALA A 273 -11.01 -20.20 -8.60
CA ALA A 273 -9.85 -19.91 -9.46
C ALA A 273 -10.18 -19.33 -10.84
N GLN A 274 -11.35 -18.70 -11.00
CA GLN A 274 -11.79 -18.18 -12.29
C GLN A 274 -10.94 -17.00 -12.77
N LEU A 275 -10.47 -16.12 -11.86
CA LEU A 275 -9.73 -14.92 -12.26
C LEU A 275 -8.35 -15.28 -12.80
N ILE A 276 -7.60 -16.09 -12.05
CA ILE A 276 -6.27 -16.55 -12.48
C ILE A 276 -6.34 -17.38 -13.78
N LYS A 277 -7.37 -18.21 -13.96
CA LYS A 277 -7.65 -18.93 -15.21
C LYS A 277 -7.97 -17.96 -16.36
N SER A 278 -8.72 -16.90 -16.09
CA SER A 278 -9.06 -15.88 -17.09
C SER A 278 -7.82 -15.11 -17.56
N ILE A 279 -6.93 -14.73 -16.63
CA ILE A 279 -5.64 -14.10 -16.96
C ILE A 279 -4.79 -15.05 -17.81
N SER A 280 -4.59 -16.28 -17.34
CA SER A 280 -3.83 -17.32 -18.05
C SER A 280 -4.33 -17.53 -19.48
N LYS A 281 -5.65 -17.71 -19.66
CA LYS A 281 -6.26 -17.93 -20.98
C LYS A 281 -6.19 -16.68 -21.87
N ARG A 282 -6.44 -15.49 -21.32
CA ARG A 282 -6.49 -14.24 -22.08
C ARG A 282 -5.14 -13.87 -22.67
N PHE A 283 -4.06 -14.08 -21.91
CA PHE A 283 -2.71 -13.71 -22.33
C PHE A 283 -1.89 -14.89 -22.84
N ASN A 284 -2.45 -16.10 -22.89
CA ASN A 284 -1.74 -17.32 -23.31
C ASN A 284 -0.46 -17.56 -22.48
N VAL A 285 -0.59 -17.51 -21.16
CA VAL A 285 0.50 -17.76 -20.21
C VAL A 285 0.14 -18.88 -19.26
N MET A 286 1.15 -19.62 -18.77
CA MET A 286 0.99 -20.59 -17.71
C MET A 286 1.26 -19.91 -16.36
N ILE A 287 0.35 -20.05 -15.40
CA ILE A 287 0.51 -19.45 -14.07
C ILE A 287 0.58 -20.55 -13.03
N SER A 288 1.75 -20.69 -12.42
CA SER A 288 2.04 -21.64 -11.34
C SER A 288 1.73 -20.98 -10.00
N TYR A 289 0.90 -21.62 -9.16
CA TYR A 289 0.55 -21.10 -7.84
C TYR A 289 0.23 -22.24 -6.84
N PRO A 290 0.42 -22.04 -5.53
CA PRO A 290 0.15 -23.06 -4.53
C PRO A 290 -1.36 -23.31 -4.36
N LEU A 291 -1.81 -24.53 -4.67
CA LEU A 291 -3.20 -24.94 -4.47
C LEU A 291 -3.57 -25.07 -2.99
N VAL A 292 -2.65 -25.57 -2.17
CA VAL A 292 -2.85 -25.73 -0.71
C VAL A 292 -2.34 -24.50 0.02
N THR A 293 -2.95 -24.17 1.16
CA THR A 293 -2.37 -23.22 2.11
C THR A 293 -1.05 -23.76 2.62
N THR A 294 0.05 -23.28 2.05
CA THR A 294 1.39 -23.50 2.59
C THR A 294 1.52 -22.84 3.98
N PRO A 295 2.33 -23.43 4.89
CA PRO A 295 2.75 -22.75 6.10
C PRO A 295 3.55 -21.48 5.72
N GLY A 296 3.38 -20.42 6.50
CA GLY A 296 3.89 -19.08 6.19
C GLY A 296 2.80 -18.08 5.81
N THR A 297 3.22 -16.86 5.52
CA THR A 297 2.33 -15.70 5.32
C THR A 297 2.28 -15.16 3.90
N GLU A 298 2.99 -15.82 2.99
CA GLU A 298 3.07 -15.46 1.58
C GLU A 298 2.88 -16.68 0.67
N HIS A 299 2.48 -16.41 -0.56
CA HIS A 299 2.34 -17.38 -1.64
C HIS A 299 3.12 -16.89 -2.86
N ASN A 300 3.90 -17.80 -3.45
CA ASN A 300 4.66 -17.54 -4.66
C ASN A 300 3.81 -17.89 -5.90
N TYR A 301 3.66 -16.94 -6.79
CA TYR A 301 3.05 -17.11 -8.09
C TYR A 301 4.13 -16.93 -9.15
N ILE A 302 4.14 -17.77 -10.18
CA ILE A 302 5.12 -17.67 -11.26
C ILE A 302 4.36 -17.71 -12.57
N ILE A 303 4.53 -16.66 -13.38
CA ILE A 303 3.97 -16.57 -14.73
C ILE A 303 5.05 -17.04 -15.70
N HIS A 304 4.72 -17.98 -16.57
CA HIS A 304 5.59 -18.55 -17.59
C HIS A 304 4.98 -18.36 -18.98
N GLY A 305 5.82 -18.17 -19.99
CA GLY A 305 5.41 -18.01 -21.37
C GLY A 305 6.38 -17.13 -22.15
N ASP A 306 5.90 -16.56 -23.24
CA ASP A 306 6.65 -15.56 -24.01
C ASP A 306 6.71 -14.23 -23.25
N VAL A 307 7.78 -13.46 -23.48
CA VAL A 307 8.06 -12.23 -22.72
C VAL A 307 6.95 -11.19 -22.82
N GLY A 308 6.45 -10.89 -24.03
CA GLY A 308 5.33 -9.95 -24.21
C GLY A 308 4.06 -10.37 -23.45
N PRO A 309 3.56 -11.59 -23.67
CA PRO A 309 2.49 -12.19 -22.87
C PRO A 309 2.69 -12.15 -21.36
N ILE A 310 3.89 -12.46 -20.87
CA ILE A 310 4.22 -12.35 -19.43
C ILE A 310 3.98 -10.92 -18.96
N ILE A 311 4.56 -9.91 -19.62
CA ILE A 311 4.44 -8.50 -19.22
C ILE A 311 2.97 -8.06 -19.15
N GLN A 312 2.15 -8.47 -20.12
CA GLN A 312 0.72 -8.14 -20.14
C GLN A 312 -0.05 -8.87 -19.02
N ALA A 313 0.27 -10.13 -18.75
CA ALA A 313 -0.30 -10.88 -17.63
C ALA A 313 0.12 -10.29 -16.27
N SER A 314 1.35 -9.81 -16.13
CA SER A 314 1.88 -9.13 -14.95
C SER A 314 1.15 -7.81 -14.68
N LYS A 315 0.88 -7.03 -15.72
CA LYS A 315 0.02 -5.82 -15.63
C LYS A 315 -1.40 -6.18 -15.17
N ALA A 316 -1.97 -7.29 -15.68
CA ALA A 316 -3.27 -7.76 -15.23
C ALA A 316 -3.26 -8.27 -13.78
N PHE A 317 -2.19 -8.92 -13.34
CA PHE A 317 -2.00 -9.31 -11.94
C PHE A 317 -2.01 -8.08 -11.03
N ARG A 318 -1.27 -7.03 -11.39
CA ARG A 318 -1.27 -5.77 -10.65
C ARG A 318 -2.61 -5.07 -10.67
N ALA A 319 -3.32 -5.09 -11.80
CA ALA A 319 -4.64 -4.49 -11.96
C ALA A 319 -5.66 -5.05 -10.95
N VAL A 320 -5.50 -6.31 -10.54
CA VAL A 320 -6.38 -6.99 -9.58
C VAL A 320 -6.04 -6.66 -8.12
N SER A 321 -4.86 -6.14 -7.83
CA SER A 321 -4.40 -5.93 -6.45
C SER A 321 -5.33 -4.99 -5.67
N PRO A 322 -5.52 -5.22 -4.36
CA PRO A 322 -6.38 -4.39 -3.55
C PRO A 322 -5.78 -2.98 -3.37
N VAL A 323 -6.65 -1.98 -3.44
CA VAL A 323 -6.33 -0.57 -3.16
C VAL A 323 -7.41 0.02 -2.27
N SER A 324 -7.02 0.89 -1.34
CA SER A 324 -7.97 1.56 -0.46
C SER A 324 -7.62 3.03 -0.20
N LEU A 325 -8.66 3.86 -0.06
CA LEU A 325 -8.57 5.26 0.30
C LEU A 325 -9.23 5.46 1.66
N THR A 326 -8.46 5.89 2.65
CA THR A 326 -8.94 6.13 4.01
C THR A 326 -8.90 7.62 4.33
N PHE A 327 -9.93 8.13 5.01
CA PHE A 327 -9.95 9.51 5.49
C PHE A 327 -10.85 9.63 6.72
N ASP A 328 -10.55 10.62 7.55
CA ASP A 328 -11.34 10.98 8.71
C ASP A 328 -12.23 12.19 8.37
N ILE A 329 -13.45 12.21 8.92
CA ILE A 329 -14.43 13.26 8.61
C ILE A 329 -15.45 13.48 9.73
N GLU A 330 -15.99 14.69 9.83
CA GLU A 330 -17.14 14.99 10.69
C GLU A 330 -18.46 14.55 10.05
N GLU A 331 -19.39 14.05 10.87
CA GLU A 331 -20.72 13.60 10.43
C GLU A 331 -21.48 14.68 9.64
N PHE A 332 -21.37 15.94 10.04
CA PHE A 332 -22.09 17.03 9.38
C PHE A 332 -21.56 17.33 7.97
N GLU A 333 -20.39 16.83 7.58
CA GLU A 333 -19.82 17.00 6.24
C GLU A 333 -20.32 15.92 5.27
N LEU A 334 -20.95 14.85 5.76
CA LEU A 334 -21.51 13.77 4.96
C LEU A 334 -22.88 14.12 4.37
N LYS A 335 -23.18 13.65 3.15
CA LYS A 335 -24.51 13.82 2.55
C LYS A 335 -25.56 13.10 3.39
N SER A 336 -26.72 13.72 3.58
CA SER A 336 -27.80 13.20 4.43
C SER A 336 -28.30 11.81 4.00
N ALA A 337 -28.21 11.47 2.72
CA ALA A 337 -28.58 10.15 2.20
C ALA A 337 -27.57 9.05 2.56
N SER A 338 -26.31 9.40 2.82
CA SER A 338 -25.26 8.51 3.32
C SER A 338 -25.47 8.15 4.80
N LEU A 339 -26.34 8.88 5.51
CA LEU A 339 -26.67 8.71 6.93
C LEU A 339 -27.72 7.63 7.21
N LYS A 340 -28.19 6.87 6.20
CA LYS A 340 -29.03 5.67 6.47
C LYS A 340 -28.30 4.67 7.38
N THR A 341 -26.98 4.77 7.48
CA THR A 341 -26.12 4.09 8.44
C THR A 341 -25.80 4.99 9.64
N LYS A 342 -26.78 5.25 10.52
CA LYS A 342 -26.46 5.59 11.94
C LYS A 342 -25.69 4.47 12.67
N LYS A 343 -25.55 3.31 12.03
CA LYS A 343 -24.75 2.19 12.49
C LYS A 343 -23.27 2.45 12.15
N ARG A 344 -22.47 2.69 13.19
CA ARG A 344 -21.01 2.56 13.15
C ARG A 344 -20.65 1.09 12.92
N GLU A 345 -19.43 0.83 12.45
CA GLU A 345 -18.92 -0.53 12.24
C GLU A 345 -19.69 -1.32 11.17
N VAL A 346 -20.05 -0.62 10.10
CA VAL A 346 -20.72 -1.22 8.95
C VAL A 346 -19.80 -1.20 7.74
N ASP A 347 -19.82 -2.31 7.01
CA ASP A 347 -19.29 -2.43 5.68
C ASP A 347 -20.45 -2.58 4.72
N TYR A 348 -20.47 -1.79 3.65
CA TYR A 348 -21.42 -1.98 2.57
C TYR A 348 -20.73 -1.97 1.22
N TYR A 349 -21.29 -2.71 0.28
CA TYR A 349 -20.82 -2.78 -1.09
C TYR A 349 -21.71 -1.89 -1.97
N ASP A 350 -21.10 -0.98 -2.74
CA ASP A 350 -21.77 -0.18 -3.77
C ASP A 350 -21.60 -0.85 -5.13
N ASP A 351 -22.60 -1.63 -5.55
CA ASP A 351 -22.67 -2.31 -6.85
C ASP A 351 -22.48 -1.37 -8.04
N LYS A 352 -22.86 -0.08 -7.93
CA LYS A 352 -22.77 0.86 -9.07
C LYS A 352 -21.34 1.32 -9.31
N MET A 353 -20.54 1.42 -8.25
CA MET A 353 -19.15 1.89 -8.29
C MET A 353 -18.14 0.74 -8.15
N ASN A 354 -18.59 -0.47 -7.82
CA ASN A 354 -17.74 -1.61 -7.49
C ASN A 354 -16.72 -1.25 -6.39
N VAL A 355 -17.22 -0.70 -5.28
CA VAL A 355 -16.38 -0.37 -4.11
C VAL A 355 -17.02 -0.92 -2.84
N VAL A 356 -16.19 -1.26 -1.87
CA VAL A 356 -16.63 -1.49 -0.49
C VAL A 356 -16.34 -0.23 0.30
N VAL A 357 -17.31 0.23 1.09
CA VAL A 357 -17.17 1.38 1.96
C VAL A 357 -17.40 0.94 3.40
N SER A 358 -16.41 1.22 4.24
CA SER A 358 -16.38 0.87 5.65
C SER A 358 -16.45 2.13 6.49
N PHE A 359 -17.42 2.18 7.41
CA PHE A 359 -17.52 3.22 8.44
C PHE A 359 -17.01 2.69 9.77
N ARG A 360 -16.03 3.37 10.36
CA ARG A 360 -15.50 3.09 11.70
C ARG A 360 -15.43 4.38 12.51
N ARG A 361 -15.30 4.25 13.83
CA ARG A 361 -15.05 5.39 14.71
C ARG A 361 -13.72 6.06 14.32
N SER A 362 -13.70 7.39 14.24
CA SER A 362 -12.45 8.11 14.04
C SER A 362 -11.59 8.08 15.31
N PRO A 363 -10.26 7.86 15.22
CA PRO A 363 -9.35 8.01 16.35
C PRO A 363 -9.30 9.46 16.88
N TYR A 364 -9.71 10.45 16.07
CA TYR A 364 -9.77 11.85 16.51
C TYR A 364 -11.04 12.17 17.30
N GLU A 365 -11.95 11.21 17.49
CA GLU A 365 -13.16 11.44 18.26
C GLU A 365 -12.91 11.47 19.78
N GLY A 366 -11.92 10.73 20.26
CA GLY A 366 -11.74 10.39 21.68
C GLY A 366 -12.75 9.36 22.17
N ASP A 367 -12.64 8.93 23.44
CA ASP A 367 -13.38 7.77 23.99
C ASP A 367 -14.87 7.98 24.27
N PHE A 368 -15.36 9.20 24.33
CA PHE A 368 -16.79 9.52 24.44
C PHE A 368 -17.13 10.73 23.56
N VAL A 369 -18.41 10.89 23.20
CA VAL A 369 -18.93 12.03 22.41
C VAL A 369 -20.00 12.73 23.23
N ARG A 370 -19.93 14.05 23.35
CA ARG A 370 -20.94 14.83 24.07
C ARG A 370 -22.20 15.03 23.22
N SER A 371 -23.29 15.43 23.87
CA SER A 371 -24.58 15.67 23.20
C SER A 371 -24.56 16.85 22.22
N ASP A 372 -23.64 17.80 22.39
CA ASP A 372 -23.42 18.96 21.54
C ASP A 372 -22.39 18.73 20.41
N GLU A 373 -21.75 17.55 20.37
CA GLU A 373 -20.70 17.22 19.40
C GLU A 373 -21.22 16.36 18.24
N SER A 374 -20.68 16.60 17.04
CA SER A 374 -20.85 15.68 15.91
C SER A 374 -19.99 14.44 16.05
N LEU A 375 -20.55 13.30 15.64
CA LEU A 375 -19.83 12.05 15.45
C LEU A 375 -18.72 12.25 14.39
N ARG A 376 -17.59 11.56 14.56
CA ARG A 376 -16.51 11.51 13.57
C ARG A 376 -16.32 10.09 13.05
N HIS A 377 -16.12 9.98 11.75
CA HIS A 377 -15.96 8.70 11.08
C HIS A 377 -14.60 8.59 10.43
N ARG A 378 -14.00 7.43 10.58
CA ARG A 378 -12.93 6.95 9.70
C ARG A 378 -13.59 6.14 8.60
N ILE A 379 -13.57 6.66 7.39
CA ILE A 379 -14.14 6.02 6.20
C ILE A 379 -13.00 5.38 5.43
N THR A 380 -13.15 4.10 5.10
CA THR A 380 -12.25 3.38 4.19
C THR A 380 -13.04 2.93 2.97
N ILE A 381 -12.58 3.30 1.78
CA ILE A 381 -13.14 2.88 0.50
C ILE A 381 -12.14 1.93 -0.14
N SER A 382 -12.55 0.72 -0.50
CA SER A 382 -11.67 -0.34 -1.02
C SER A 382 -12.18 -0.90 -2.34
N THR A 383 -11.27 -1.17 -3.27
CA THR A 383 -11.54 -1.79 -4.58
C THR A 383 -10.26 -2.39 -5.18
N SER A 384 -10.24 -2.80 -6.45
CA SER A 384 -9.04 -3.23 -7.16
C SER A 384 -8.29 -2.07 -7.81
N TYR A 385 -7.00 -2.23 -8.08
CA TYR A 385 -6.17 -1.19 -8.68
C TYR A 385 -6.68 -0.70 -10.05
N GLU A 386 -7.27 -1.57 -10.87
CA GLU A 386 -7.93 -1.17 -12.12
C GLU A 386 -9.12 -0.21 -11.91
N ASN A 387 -9.79 -0.31 -10.76
CA ASN A 387 -10.96 0.49 -10.42
C ASN A 387 -10.62 1.67 -9.48
N LYS A 388 -9.33 2.00 -9.30
CA LYS A 388 -8.85 3.01 -8.34
C LYS A 388 -9.52 4.39 -8.48
N GLN A 389 -9.92 4.79 -9.69
CA GLN A 389 -10.61 6.07 -9.91
C GLN A 389 -11.93 6.16 -9.14
N MET A 390 -12.63 5.02 -8.99
CA MET A 390 -13.89 4.96 -8.25
C MET A 390 -13.72 5.19 -6.74
N LEU A 391 -12.51 5.08 -6.19
CA LEU A 391 -12.24 5.48 -4.81
C LEU A 391 -12.52 6.97 -4.60
N TYR A 392 -12.04 7.81 -5.51
CA TYR A 392 -12.20 9.25 -5.43
C TYR A 392 -13.62 9.68 -5.76
N GLU A 393 -14.27 9.03 -6.73
CA GLU A 393 -15.68 9.30 -7.06
C GLU A 393 -16.63 8.86 -5.93
N ALA A 394 -16.38 7.70 -5.32
CA ALA A 394 -17.12 7.27 -4.13
C ALA A 394 -16.92 8.24 -2.96
N ARG A 395 -15.69 8.71 -2.72
CA ARG A 395 -15.42 9.76 -1.74
C ARG A 395 -16.23 11.01 -2.04
N LYS A 396 -16.16 11.55 -3.26
CA LYS A 396 -16.93 12.73 -3.67
C LYS A 396 -18.41 12.51 -3.35
N LYS A 397 -19.00 11.39 -3.76
CA LYS A 397 -20.41 11.06 -3.53
C LYS A 397 -20.82 11.08 -2.05
N LEU A 398 -19.92 10.74 -1.13
CA LEU A 398 -20.16 10.76 0.31
C LEU A 398 -20.19 12.18 0.91
N LEU A 399 -19.46 13.14 0.33
CA LEU A 399 -19.28 14.50 0.87
C LEU A 399 -20.36 15.49 0.42
N LYS A 400 -20.79 16.42 1.27
CA LYS A 400 -21.66 17.53 0.86
C LYS A 400 -20.99 18.42 -0.20
N GLY A 401 -21.80 19.05 -1.07
CA GLY A 401 -21.32 20.04 -2.06
C GLY A 401 -20.62 19.47 -3.30
N SER A 402 -20.46 18.15 -3.41
CA SER A 402 -19.85 17.50 -4.58
C SER A 402 -20.89 17.17 -5.67
N ARG A 403 -20.53 17.45 -6.93
CA ARG A 403 -21.26 17.02 -8.12
C ARG A 403 -20.87 15.59 -8.49
N GLU A 404 -21.85 14.78 -8.88
CA GLU A 404 -21.61 13.41 -9.35
C GLU A 404 -21.05 13.45 -10.79
N SER A 405 -19.99 12.68 -11.02
CA SER A 405 -19.50 12.36 -12.36
C SER A 405 -20.19 11.10 -12.88
N SER A 406 -20.58 11.08 -14.15
CA SER A 406 -21.19 9.93 -14.82
C SER A 406 -20.18 8.98 -15.48
N ASP A 407 -18.89 9.33 -15.50
CA ASP A 407 -17.89 8.55 -16.22
C ASP A 407 -17.46 7.31 -15.43
N ARG A 408 -17.52 6.16 -16.11
CA ARG A 408 -17.17 4.85 -15.54
C ARG A 408 -16.02 4.23 -16.32
N PRO A 409 -14.95 3.79 -15.65
CA PRO A 409 -13.90 3.04 -16.32
C PRO A 409 -14.42 1.67 -16.75
N LYS A 410 -14.03 1.23 -17.95
CA LYS A 410 -14.26 -0.14 -18.42
C LYS A 410 -13.27 -1.07 -17.72
N LEU A 411 -13.77 -1.90 -16.81
CA LEU A 411 -12.95 -2.83 -16.03
C LEU A 411 -12.64 -4.10 -16.82
N MET A 412 -11.43 -4.64 -16.64
CA MET A 412 -11.02 -5.89 -17.29
C MET A 412 -11.69 -7.11 -16.65
N PHE A 413 -11.96 -7.05 -15.34
CA PHE A 413 -12.50 -8.17 -14.55
C PHE A 413 -13.71 -7.76 -13.70
N GLY A 414 -14.60 -6.91 -14.24
CA GLY A 414 -15.70 -6.29 -13.49
C GLY A 414 -16.63 -7.28 -12.77
N ASP A 415 -17.01 -8.39 -13.41
CA ASP A 415 -17.90 -9.40 -12.80
C ASP A 415 -17.20 -10.18 -11.67
N GLN A 416 -15.92 -10.53 -11.86
CA GLN A 416 -15.11 -11.19 -10.83
C GLN A 416 -14.88 -10.24 -9.64
N LEU A 417 -14.59 -8.96 -9.91
CA LEU A 417 -14.42 -7.94 -8.90
C LEU A 417 -15.68 -7.76 -8.06
N LYS A 418 -16.86 -7.71 -8.68
CA LYS A 418 -18.15 -7.66 -7.97
C LYS A 418 -18.30 -8.79 -6.97
N ASN A 419 -17.98 -10.02 -7.37
CA ASN A 419 -18.08 -11.18 -6.50
C ASN A 419 -17.11 -11.08 -5.30
N ILE A 420 -15.84 -10.73 -5.54
CA ILE A 420 -14.82 -10.56 -4.50
C ILE A 420 -15.24 -9.47 -3.49
N LEU A 421 -15.64 -8.30 -3.98
CA LEU A 421 -16.00 -7.17 -3.13
C LEU A 421 -17.28 -7.40 -2.33
N SER A 422 -18.29 -8.01 -2.95
CA SER A 422 -19.54 -8.33 -2.26
C SER A 422 -19.36 -9.38 -1.16
N ALA A 423 -18.39 -10.30 -1.32
CA ALA A 423 -18.01 -11.25 -0.28
C ALA A 423 -17.25 -10.57 0.86
N TYR A 424 -16.30 -9.70 0.49
CA TYR A 424 -15.53 -8.90 1.45
C TYR A 424 -16.44 -8.06 2.36
N ALA A 425 -17.43 -7.37 1.80
CA ALA A 425 -18.41 -6.57 2.56
C ALA A 425 -19.30 -7.42 3.48
N ARG A 426 -19.51 -8.70 3.17
CA ARG A 426 -20.30 -9.63 4.00
C ARG A 426 -19.49 -10.25 5.14
N GLY A 427 -18.22 -9.90 5.30
CA GLY A 427 -17.33 -10.51 6.29
C GLY A 427 -16.93 -11.96 5.96
N ASN A 428 -17.37 -12.48 4.80
CA ASN A 428 -17.02 -13.82 4.34
C ASN A 428 -15.66 -13.78 3.64
N ARG A 429 -14.59 -13.82 4.44
CA ARG A 429 -13.20 -14.01 3.97
C ARG A 429 -12.86 -15.48 3.70
N GLN A 430 -13.87 -16.32 3.49
CA GLN A 430 -13.74 -17.77 3.30
C GLN A 430 -14.65 -18.22 2.17
N HIS A 431 -14.27 -17.97 0.91
CA HIS A 431 -14.92 -18.61 -0.23
C HIS A 431 -14.13 -19.78 -0.80
N TYR A 432 -13.29 -20.41 0.03
CA TYR A 432 -12.67 -21.69 -0.29
C TYR A 432 -13.14 -22.78 0.68
N LYS A 433 -14.27 -23.42 0.36
CA LYS A 433 -14.36 -24.86 0.60
C LYS A 433 -13.49 -25.48 -0.48
N SER A 434 -12.46 -26.23 -0.11
CA SER A 434 -11.69 -26.96 -1.11
C SER A 434 -12.66 -27.88 -1.86
N ASP A 435 -12.77 -27.72 -3.17
CA ASP A 435 -13.27 -28.78 -4.05
C ASP A 435 -12.24 -29.92 -4.10
N ALA A 436 -11.89 -30.46 -2.93
CA ALA A 436 -11.18 -31.70 -2.74
C ALA A 436 -12.23 -32.81 -2.48
N ASN A 437 -13.18 -32.91 -3.39
CA ASN A 437 -13.97 -34.11 -3.61
C ASN A 437 -13.75 -34.50 -5.08
N TYR A 438 -12.57 -35.02 -5.36
CA TYR A 438 -12.37 -35.93 -6.49
C TYR A 438 -11.96 -37.26 -5.88
N ASN A 439 -12.91 -38.21 -5.95
CA ASN A 439 -12.68 -39.64 -5.75
C ASN A 439 -11.64 -40.16 -6.74
#